data_AF-A0A6L7X1J4-F1
#
_entry.id   AF-A0A6L7X1J4-F1
#
_cell.length_a   1.000
_cell.length_b   1.000
_cell.length_c   1.000
_cell.angle_alpha   90.00
_cell.angle_beta   90.00
_cell.angle_gamma   90.00
#
_symmetry.space_group_name_H-M   'P 1'
#
loop_
_entity.id
_entity.type
_entity.pdbx_description
1 polymer ?
#
loop_
_entity_poly.entity_id
_entity_poly.type
_entity_poly.pdbx_seq_one_letter_code
_entity_poly.pdbx_strand_id
1 'polypeptide(L)'
;MRLDLSFEPDLFAAQLAHEIAAGGLTVVDAIERLFSERLENALTYCLGDRIVKAPQSFVHPAYYANRFQNLAAFSRTGYCTWYPEVRFSTCKNDIVHISQLRASGIHLGSIRYGGVERHYTHKVKELKTQVNHSFRLNEVKISPDVFVQSVRNLEESCRLSQPYMANLTVGFERFVDDRVQGFRTVSFDHVVTGDRYFCACHFDAHAAMLSDARNRLSNFVSGSWPHRVVSLLEGARYMEGACHFCVAEQHGKNAPVERYGSQVRRHYQPYVDLLVRGRAMDRRTAKAETMRRLSISRWVREDELYDAIRKLFPKRTIRREASPVWLGQQRLDIYLPELALSLEHQGEQHFFPIEAFGGESALEKTRERDRRKRALCKEHGVTVVDVRFDDPITMPSLRKRLQRWLR
;
A
#
# COMPACT_ATOMS: atom_id res chain seq x y z
N MET A 1 -32.64 9.64 10.24
CA MET A 1 -31.82 9.87 11.44
C MET A 1 -30.81 10.97 11.17
N ARG A 2 -30.43 11.69 12.22
CA ARG A 2 -29.31 12.63 12.19
C ARG A 2 -28.04 11.83 12.50
N LEU A 3 -27.02 11.97 11.65
CA LEU A 3 -25.68 11.45 11.90
C LEU A 3 -24.78 12.63 12.28
N ASP A 4 -24.11 12.52 13.42
CA ASP A 4 -23.15 13.52 13.88
C ASP A 4 -21.73 12.95 13.75
N LEU A 5 -20.95 13.55 12.87
CA LEU A 5 -19.53 13.29 12.72
C LEU A 5 -18.76 14.33 13.52
N SER A 6 -18.80 14.18 14.84
CA SER A 6 -18.03 15.02 15.74
C SER A 6 -16.56 14.62 15.71
N PHE A 7 -15.73 15.49 15.16
CA PHE A 7 -14.28 15.33 15.13
C PHE A 7 -13.68 16.33 16.13
N GLU A 8 -13.30 15.84 17.31
CA GLU A 8 -12.62 16.65 18.32
C GLU A 8 -11.16 16.87 17.92
N PRO A 9 -10.78 18.07 17.47
CA PRO A 9 -9.47 18.30 16.86
C PRO A 9 -8.31 18.01 17.82
N ASP A 10 -8.45 18.42 19.09
CA ASP A 10 -7.40 18.26 20.10
C ASP A 10 -7.20 16.79 20.48
N LEU A 11 -8.29 16.03 20.64
CA LEU A 11 -8.23 14.60 20.91
C LEU A 11 -7.61 13.84 19.73
N PHE A 12 -8.00 14.19 18.49
CA PHE A 12 -7.40 13.59 17.30
C PHE A 12 -5.91 13.90 17.22
N ALA A 13 -5.52 15.15 17.49
CA ALA A 13 -4.12 15.56 17.48
C ALA A 13 -3.28 14.82 18.54
N ALA A 14 -3.83 14.62 19.75
CA ALA A 14 -3.17 13.87 20.81
C ALA A 14 -3.00 12.39 20.45
N GLN A 15 -4.04 11.76 19.89
CA GLN A 15 -3.99 10.37 19.42
C GLN A 15 -3.00 10.20 18.27
N LEU A 16 -3.02 11.10 17.29
CA LEU A 16 -2.10 11.06 16.15
C LEU A 16 -0.64 11.19 16.61
N ALA A 17 -0.35 12.11 17.52
CA ALA A 17 0.96 12.24 18.15
C ALA A 17 1.39 10.93 18.84
N HIS A 18 0.49 10.30 19.60
CA HIS A 18 0.77 9.04 20.27
C HIS A 18 1.10 7.90 19.28
N GLU A 19 0.34 7.76 18.19
CA GLU A 19 0.55 6.72 17.19
C GLU A 19 1.88 6.85 16.44
N ILE A 20 2.22 8.08 16.04
CA ILE A 20 3.43 8.31 15.26
C ILE A 20 4.69 8.19 16.12
N ALA A 21 4.60 8.44 17.43
CA ALA A 21 5.73 8.34 18.35
C ALA A 21 6.33 6.93 18.45
N ALA A 22 5.53 5.87 18.21
CA ALA A 22 5.96 4.49 18.35
C ALA A 22 6.73 3.94 17.13
N GLY A 23 6.84 4.69 16.02
CA GLY A 23 7.41 4.19 14.76
C GLY A 23 6.52 3.15 14.08
N GLY A 24 7.00 2.56 12.98
CA GLY A 24 6.31 1.44 12.31
C GLY A 24 5.07 1.79 11.47
N LEU A 25 4.53 3.00 11.59
CA LEU A 25 3.40 3.50 10.81
C LEU A 25 3.77 4.77 10.04
N THR A 26 3.19 4.92 8.85
CA THR A 26 3.23 6.21 8.15
C THR A 26 2.23 7.17 8.80
N VAL A 27 2.49 8.48 8.74
CA VAL A 27 1.57 9.51 9.24
C VAL A 27 0.20 9.39 8.55
N VAL A 28 0.19 9.06 7.26
CA VAL A 28 -1.05 8.91 6.48
C VAL A 28 -1.86 7.70 6.95
N ASP A 29 -1.21 6.56 7.20
CA ASP A 29 -1.90 5.36 7.68
C ASP A 29 -2.48 5.60 9.09
N ALA A 30 -1.77 6.33 9.96
CA ALA A 30 -2.29 6.74 11.28
C ALA A 30 -3.52 7.65 11.16
N ILE A 31 -3.46 8.67 10.29
CA ILE A 31 -4.61 9.57 10.02
C ILE A 31 -5.82 8.78 9.53
N GLU A 32 -5.64 7.91 8.54
CA GLU A 32 -6.74 7.16 7.93
C GLU A 32 -7.35 6.14 8.88
N ARG A 33 -6.53 5.53 9.75
CA ARG A 33 -7.00 4.63 10.80
C ARG A 33 -7.82 5.38 11.85
N LEU A 34 -7.29 6.44 12.44
CA LEU A 34 -8.00 7.26 13.43
C LEU A 34 -9.30 7.84 12.87
N PHE A 35 -9.27 8.29 11.62
CA PHE A 35 -10.47 8.77 10.94
C PHE A 35 -11.51 7.66 10.76
N SER A 36 -11.09 6.47 10.34
CA SER A 36 -11.96 5.30 10.16
C SER A 36 -12.60 4.86 11.48
N GLU A 37 -11.82 4.76 12.55
CA GLU A 37 -12.29 4.41 13.89
C GLU A 37 -13.34 5.40 14.39
N ARG A 38 -13.12 6.71 14.21
CA ARG A 38 -14.10 7.73 14.59
C ARG A 38 -15.40 7.62 13.81
N LEU A 39 -15.32 7.35 12.51
CA LEU A 39 -16.50 7.22 11.66
C LEU A 39 -17.32 5.97 12.02
N GLU A 40 -16.65 4.86 12.35
CA GLU A 40 -17.26 3.64 12.86
C GLU A 40 -17.90 3.85 14.23
N ASN A 41 -17.21 4.54 15.15
CA ASN A 41 -17.71 4.84 16.49
C ASN A 41 -18.93 5.78 16.44
N ALA A 42 -18.92 6.80 15.58
CA ALA A 42 -20.06 7.70 15.40
C ALA A 42 -21.31 6.93 14.94
N LEU A 43 -21.16 6.03 13.97
CA LEU A 43 -22.26 5.18 13.50
C LEU A 43 -22.71 4.18 14.56
N THR A 44 -21.77 3.57 15.28
CA THR A 44 -22.08 2.63 16.36
C THR A 44 -22.88 3.30 17.46
N TYR A 45 -22.46 4.49 17.90
CA TYR A 45 -23.16 5.29 18.89
C TYR A 45 -24.56 5.72 18.43
N CYS A 46 -24.70 6.22 17.19
CA CYS A 46 -26.00 6.66 16.67
C CYS A 46 -27.00 5.52 16.45
N LEU A 47 -26.53 4.31 16.15
CA LEU A 47 -27.40 3.19 15.78
C LEU A 47 -27.66 2.22 16.93
N GLY A 48 -26.74 2.10 17.89
CA GLY A 48 -26.87 1.20 19.05
C GLY A 48 -27.26 -0.22 18.64
N ASP A 49 -28.27 -0.75 19.32
CA ASP A 49 -28.76 -2.13 19.15
C ASP A 49 -29.38 -2.43 17.77
N ARG A 50 -29.55 -1.41 16.92
CA ARG A 50 -30.03 -1.60 15.54
C ARG A 50 -28.98 -2.23 14.63
N ILE A 51 -27.71 -2.25 15.05
CA ILE A 51 -26.60 -2.82 14.27
C ILE A 51 -26.58 -4.34 14.42
N VAL A 52 -26.61 -5.04 13.28
CA VAL A 52 -26.39 -6.50 13.21
C VAL A 52 -24.97 -6.83 12.77
N LYS A 53 -24.34 -5.93 12.00
CA LYS A 53 -22.92 -6.04 11.63
C LYS A 53 -22.23 -4.72 11.86
N ALA A 54 -21.17 -4.77 12.67
CA ALA A 54 -20.36 -3.62 13.03
C ALA A 54 -20.01 -2.77 11.79
N PRO A 55 -20.04 -1.43 11.90
CA PRO A 55 -19.60 -0.56 10.84
C PRO A 55 -18.16 -0.86 10.44
N GLN A 56 -17.89 -0.86 9.14
CA GLN A 56 -16.54 -1.03 8.59
C GLN A 56 -16.26 0.08 7.59
N SER A 57 -15.22 0.85 7.88
CA SER A 57 -14.73 1.96 7.06
C SER A 57 -13.77 1.51 5.97
N PHE A 58 -13.80 2.24 4.86
CA PHE A 58 -12.97 2.05 3.70
C PHE A 58 -12.49 3.41 3.21
N VAL A 59 -11.19 3.68 3.38
CA VAL A 59 -10.49 4.79 2.76
C VAL A 59 -9.61 4.23 1.65
N HIS A 60 -9.77 4.71 0.42
CA HIS A 60 -9.04 4.14 -0.72
C HIS A 60 -7.72 4.89 -0.93
N PRO A 61 -6.54 4.24 -0.84
CA PRO A 61 -5.24 4.92 -0.89
C PRO A 61 -4.99 5.75 -2.14
N ALA A 62 -5.60 5.39 -3.27
CA ALA A 62 -5.44 6.14 -4.53
C ALA A 62 -5.98 7.60 -4.48
N TYR A 63 -6.84 7.95 -3.52
CA TYR A 63 -7.32 9.32 -3.38
C TYR A 63 -6.36 10.24 -2.65
N TYR A 64 -5.27 9.70 -2.09
CA TYR A 64 -4.20 10.47 -1.50
C TYR A 64 -2.83 9.93 -1.96
N ALA A 65 -2.26 10.56 -2.98
CA ALA A 65 -1.06 10.03 -3.65
C ALA A 65 0.19 10.02 -2.77
N ASN A 66 0.38 11.02 -1.90
CA ASN A 66 1.60 11.16 -1.10
C ASN A 66 1.56 10.29 0.17
N ARG A 67 1.61 8.96 0.01
CA ARG A 67 1.46 7.99 1.11
C ARG A 67 2.51 8.09 2.22
N PHE A 68 3.62 8.77 1.96
CA PHE A 68 4.73 8.93 2.91
C PHE A 68 4.93 10.39 3.34
N GLN A 69 3.89 11.24 3.21
CA GLN A 69 3.96 12.62 3.66
C GLN A 69 4.20 12.69 5.18
N ASN A 70 5.15 13.53 5.60
CA ASN A 70 5.47 13.74 7.01
C ASN A 70 4.54 14.75 7.69
N LEU A 71 4.54 14.75 9.01
CA LEU A 71 3.67 15.60 9.83
C LEU A 71 3.95 17.08 9.59
N ALA A 72 5.22 17.47 9.44
CA ALA A 72 5.61 18.85 9.11
C ALA A 72 4.88 19.40 7.86
N ALA A 73 4.76 18.58 6.81
CA ALA A 73 4.05 18.95 5.59
C ALA A 73 2.53 19.01 5.81
N PHE A 74 1.98 18.12 6.62
CA PHE A 74 0.57 18.17 7.01
C PHE A 74 0.22 19.43 7.81
N SER A 75 1.10 19.90 8.68
CA SER A 75 0.94 21.17 9.42
C SER A 75 0.85 22.41 8.51
N ARG A 76 1.24 22.29 7.24
CA ARG A 76 1.08 23.36 6.23
C ARG A 76 -0.10 23.15 5.30
N THR A 77 -0.42 21.89 4.98
CA THR A 77 -1.33 21.56 3.86
C THR A 77 -2.65 20.93 4.30
N GLY A 78 -2.73 20.43 5.53
CA GLY A 78 -3.84 19.61 5.98
C GLY A 78 -3.90 18.25 5.27
N TYR A 79 -4.93 17.48 5.57
CA TYR A 79 -5.20 16.20 4.90
C TYR A 79 -6.51 16.31 4.12
N CYS A 80 -6.53 15.78 2.90
CA CYS A 80 -7.71 15.77 2.04
C CYS A 80 -7.83 14.41 1.36
N THR A 81 -9.01 13.78 1.45
CA THR A 81 -9.30 12.52 0.78
C THR A 81 -10.72 12.50 0.22
N TRP A 82 -10.96 11.58 -0.71
CA TRP A 82 -12.21 11.46 -1.43
C TRP A 82 -12.86 10.11 -1.20
N TYR A 83 -14.19 10.11 -1.19
CA TYR A 83 -15.00 8.91 -1.14
C TYR A 83 -14.74 7.93 0.01
N PRO A 84 -14.41 8.38 1.25
CA PRO A 84 -14.38 7.44 2.36
C PRO A 84 -15.80 6.90 2.59
N GLU A 85 -15.88 5.58 2.79
CA GLU A 85 -17.15 4.84 2.83
C GLU A 85 -17.22 3.98 4.08
N VAL A 86 -18.35 3.99 4.77
CA VAL A 86 -18.65 3.03 5.83
C VAL A 86 -19.81 2.15 5.43
N ARG A 87 -19.63 0.86 5.66
CA ARG A 87 -20.65 -0.16 5.43
C ARG A 87 -21.06 -0.75 6.75
N PHE A 88 -22.37 -0.87 6.95
CA PHE A 88 -22.96 -1.48 8.14
C PHE A 88 -24.22 -2.22 7.77
N SER A 89 -24.75 -3.03 8.69
CA SER A 89 -26.03 -3.72 8.49
C SER A 89 -26.94 -3.57 9.69
N THR A 90 -28.23 -3.41 9.43
CA THR A 90 -29.27 -3.40 10.47
C THR A 90 -30.24 -4.57 10.29
N CYS A 91 -31.09 -4.80 11.29
CA CYS A 91 -32.21 -5.74 11.17
C CYS A 91 -33.14 -5.33 10.03
N LYS A 92 -33.84 -6.30 9.44
CA LYS A 92 -34.74 -6.07 8.30
C LYS A 92 -35.79 -4.97 8.54
N ASN A 93 -36.27 -4.85 9.78
CA ASN A 93 -37.30 -3.89 10.15
C ASN A 93 -36.72 -2.53 10.61
N ASP A 94 -35.39 -2.41 10.71
CA ASP A 94 -34.68 -1.26 11.27
C ASP A 94 -33.93 -0.47 10.19
N ILE A 95 -34.54 -0.28 9.02
CA ILE A 95 -33.93 0.49 7.93
C ILE A 95 -33.57 1.90 8.41
N VAL A 96 -32.33 2.29 8.13
CA VAL A 96 -31.83 3.63 8.43
C VAL A 96 -31.79 4.47 7.16
N HIS A 97 -32.34 5.67 7.24
CA HIS A 97 -32.12 6.74 6.27
C HIS A 97 -31.41 7.89 6.97
N ILE A 98 -30.24 8.29 6.48
CA ILE A 98 -29.53 9.46 6.99
C ILE A 98 -30.17 10.69 6.33
N SER A 99 -30.84 11.51 7.13
CA SER A 99 -31.58 12.69 6.64
C SER A 99 -30.86 14.00 6.92
N GLN A 100 -29.97 14.01 7.92
CA GLN A 100 -29.13 15.15 8.29
C GLN A 100 -27.74 14.64 8.63
N LEU A 101 -26.72 15.32 8.11
CA LEU A 101 -25.32 15.10 8.44
C LEU A 101 -24.79 16.36 9.10
N ARG A 102 -24.31 16.24 10.34
CA ARG A 102 -23.52 17.28 11.00
C ARG A 102 -22.07 16.83 11.03
N ALA A 103 -21.17 17.77 10.82
CA ALA A 103 -19.74 17.56 10.96
C ALA A 103 -19.15 18.76 11.70
N SER A 104 -18.39 18.49 12.74
CA SER A 104 -17.61 19.48 13.49
C SER A 104 -16.14 19.06 13.46
N GLY A 105 -15.23 20.03 13.41
CA GLY A 105 -13.77 19.79 13.37
C GLY A 105 -13.20 19.20 12.06
N ILE A 106 -14.05 18.84 11.10
CA ILE A 106 -13.68 18.50 9.71
C ILE A 106 -14.51 19.28 8.72
N HIS A 107 -13.94 19.52 7.53
CA HIS A 107 -14.68 20.11 6.42
C HIS A 107 -15.14 19.01 5.46
N LEU A 108 -16.43 19.03 5.12
CA LEU A 108 -17.03 18.14 4.14
C LEU A 108 -17.23 18.87 2.82
N GLY A 109 -16.51 18.45 1.78
CA GLY A 109 -16.75 18.95 0.44
C GLY A 109 -18.04 18.39 -0.15
N SER A 110 -18.60 19.12 -1.11
CA SER A 110 -19.84 18.77 -1.79
C SER A 110 -19.61 18.51 -3.28
N ILE A 111 -20.53 17.74 -3.87
CA ILE A 111 -20.61 17.57 -5.33
C ILE A 111 -21.99 18.05 -5.76
N ARG A 112 -22.04 18.87 -6.81
CA ARG A 112 -23.29 19.29 -7.45
C ARG A 112 -23.63 18.32 -8.56
N TYR A 113 -24.79 17.67 -8.46
CA TYR A 113 -25.32 16.78 -9.48
C TYR A 113 -26.83 17.00 -9.64
N GLY A 114 -27.29 17.23 -10.87
CA GLY A 114 -28.70 17.49 -11.16
C GLY A 114 -29.28 18.70 -10.41
N GLY A 115 -28.49 19.74 -10.19
CA GLY A 115 -28.91 20.96 -9.47
C GLY A 115 -28.91 20.87 -7.94
N VAL A 116 -28.67 19.68 -7.37
CA VAL A 116 -28.62 19.49 -5.91
C VAL A 116 -27.19 19.31 -5.44
N GLU A 117 -26.83 20.05 -4.40
CA GLU A 117 -25.54 19.93 -3.72
C GLU A 117 -25.62 18.84 -2.64
N ARG A 118 -24.69 17.88 -2.66
CA ARG A 118 -24.63 16.78 -1.68
C ARG A 118 -23.23 16.60 -1.14
N HIS A 119 -23.12 16.40 0.17
CA HIS A 119 -21.85 16.07 0.85
C HIS A 119 -21.59 14.56 0.94
N TYR A 120 -22.62 13.74 0.73
CA TYR A 120 -22.55 12.29 0.87
C TYR A 120 -23.53 11.58 -0.07
N THR A 121 -23.30 10.28 -0.23
CA THR A 121 -24.22 9.33 -0.84
C THR A 121 -24.53 8.23 0.16
N HIS A 122 -25.81 7.91 0.34
CA HIS A 122 -26.26 6.77 1.15
C HIS A 122 -27.00 5.77 0.27
N LYS A 123 -26.49 4.55 0.19
CA LYS A 123 -27.13 3.44 -0.53
C LYS A 123 -27.67 2.43 0.46
N VAL A 124 -28.88 1.95 0.20
CA VAL A 124 -29.58 0.94 1.01
C VAL A 124 -29.87 -0.26 0.12
N LYS A 125 -29.62 -1.47 0.64
CA LYS A 125 -29.96 -2.72 -0.03
C LYS A 125 -30.58 -3.69 0.96
N GLU A 126 -31.86 -3.96 0.79
CA GLU A 126 -32.60 -4.93 1.60
C GLU A 126 -32.24 -6.37 1.19
N LEU A 127 -32.03 -7.24 2.17
CA LEU A 127 -31.80 -8.67 2.01
C LEU A 127 -32.85 -9.46 2.82
N LYS A 128 -32.83 -10.80 2.70
CA LYS A 128 -33.81 -11.67 3.37
C LYS A 128 -33.83 -11.49 4.90
N THR A 129 -32.67 -11.31 5.52
CA THR A 129 -32.50 -11.30 6.99
C THR A 129 -32.00 -9.97 7.54
N GLN A 130 -31.51 -9.05 6.70
CA GLN A 130 -30.86 -7.81 7.13
C GLN A 130 -30.96 -6.73 6.06
N VAL A 131 -30.64 -5.50 6.42
CA VAL A 131 -30.53 -4.38 5.47
C VAL A 131 -29.09 -3.90 5.46
N ASN A 132 -28.50 -3.82 4.26
CA ASN A 132 -27.13 -3.34 4.08
C ASN A 132 -27.15 -1.85 3.76
N HIS A 133 -26.31 -1.10 4.46
CA HIS A 133 -26.12 0.33 4.25
C HIS A 133 -24.69 0.60 3.77
N SER A 134 -24.55 1.53 2.82
CA SER A 134 -23.28 2.08 2.35
C SER A 134 -23.35 3.59 2.43
N PHE A 135 -22.68 4.18 3.42
CA PHE A 135 -22.61 5.62 3.62
C PHE A 135 -21.25 6.13 3.16
N ARG A 136 -21.23 6.98 2.13
CA ARG A 136 -20.00 7.48 1.50
C ARG A 136 -19.98 8.99 1.53
N LEU A 137 -18.95 9.59 2.12
CA LEU A 137 -18.71 11.02 2.04
C LEU A 137 -18.06 11.36 0.70
N ASN A 138 -18.28 12.56 0.16
CA ASN A 138 -17.68 12.93 -1.12
C ASN A 138 -16.22 13.36 -0.99
N GLU A 139 -15.96 14.34 -0.13
CA GLU A 139 -14.62 14.85 0.16
C GLU A 139 -14.53 15.18 1.66
N VAL A 140 -13.42 14.83 2.29
CA VAL A 140 -13.14 15.13 3.69
C VAL A 140 -11.81 15.87 3.78
N LYS A 141 -11.80 17.00 4.50
CA LYS A 141 -10.59 17.77 4.81
C LYS A 141 -10.41 17.94 6.30
N ILE A 142 -9.18 17.71 6.76
CA ILE A 142 -8.72 17.97 8.13
C ILE A 142 -7.82 19.20 8.07
N SER A 143 -8.11 20.21 8.90
CA SER A 143 -7.38 21.49 8.93
C SER A 143 -5.89 21.29 9.26
N PRO A 144 -4.97 22.08 8.67
CA PRO A 144 -3.57 22.17 9.10
C PRO A 144 -3.39 22.31 10.62
N ASP A 145 -4.29 23.02 11.31
CA ASP A 145 -4.19 23.30 12.75
C ASP A 145 -4.16 22.03 13.61
N VAL A 146 -4.87 20.97 13.18
CA VAL A 146 -4.87 19.67 13.86
C VAL A 146 -3.46 19.07 13.87
N PHE A 147 -2.75 19.22 12.76
CA PHE A 147 -1.39 18.69 12.61
C PHE A 147 -0.36 19.58 13.29
N VAL A 148 -0.57 20.91 13.32
CA VAL A 148 0.22 21.83 14.18
C VAL A 148 0.11 21.42 15.65
N GLN A 149 -1.11 21.13 16.13
CA GLN A 149 -1.30 20.67 17.50
C GLN A 149 -0.67 19.29 17.74
N SER A 150 -0.72 18.40 16.75
CA SER A 150 -0.06 17.08 16.84
C SER A 150 1.46 17.21 16.97
N VAL A 151 2.07 18.17 16.28
CA VAL A 151 3.50 18.50 16.42
C VAL A 151 3.81 18.95 17.85
N ARG A 152 3.04 19.90 18.40
CA ARG A 152 3.22 20.38 19.77
C ARG A 152 3.14 19.24 20.79
N ASN A 153 2.13 18.38 20.66
CA ASN A 153 1.97 17.22 21.55
C ASN A 153 3.17 16.26 21.49
N LEU A 154 3.79 16.07 20.31
CA LEU A 154 5.00 15.27 20.16
C LEU A 154 6.21 15.93 20.84
N GLU A 155 6.40 17.23 20.63
CA GLU A 155 7.49 18.01 21.19
C GLU A 155 7.42 18.06 22.73
N GLU A 156 6.24 18.30 23.30
CA GLU A 156 6.01 18.35 24.75
C GLU A 156 6.21 16.99 25.42
N SER A 157 5.89 15.90 24.72
CA SER A 157 6.00 14.55 25.28
C SER A 157 7.43 13.97 25.24
N CYS A 158 8.33 14.54 24.43
CA CYS A 158 9.68 14.01 24.17
C CYS A 158 9.70 12.53 23.74
N ARG A 159 8.65 12.03 23.08
CA ARG A 159 8.46 10.59 22.81
C ARG A 159 9.07 10.05 21.51
N LEU A 160 9.76 10.88 20.73
CA LEU A 160 10.29 10.47 19.43
C LEU A 160 11.62 9.70 19.55
N SER A 161 11.54 8.43 19.97
CA SER A 161 12.69 7.52 19.96
C SER A 161 13.24 7.26 18.55
N GLN A 162 12.36 7.34 17.54
CA GLN A 162 12.69 7.28 16.12
C GLN A 162 11.98 8.42 15.36
N PRO A 163 12.67 9.55 15.09
CA PRO A 163 12.01 10.68 14.45
C PRO A 163 11.93 10.58 12.93
N TYR A 164 12.56 9.59 12.30
CA TYR A 164 12.63 9.47 10.84
C TYR A 164 11.65 8.45 10.29
N MET A 165 10.89 8.84 9.28
CA MET A 165 10.06 7.94 8.48
C MET A 165 10.69 7.68 7.12
N ALA A 166 10.58 6.45 6.62
CA ALA A 166 11.08 6.12 5.28
C ALA A 166 10.06 6.50 4.20
N ASN A 167 10.45 7.38 3.28
CA ASN A 167 9.66 7.74 2.10
C ASN A 167 10.13 6.94 0.90
N LEU A 168 9.34 5.91 0.55
CA LEU A 168 9.66 4.93 -0.49
C LEU A 168 9.23 5.36 -1.91
N THR A 169 8.62 6.54 -2.04
CA THR A 169 8.15 7.08 -3.32
C THR A 169 8.61 8.52 -3.55
N VAL A 170 9.68 8.93 -2.85
CA VAL A 170 10.12 10.32 -2.81
C VAL A 170 10.39 10.87 -4.22
N GLY A 171 9.80 12.03 -4.52
CA GLY A 171 9.92 12.70 -5.81
C GLY A 171 9.00 12.15 -6.91
N PHE A 172 8.39 10.98 -6.69
CA PHE A 172 7.60 10.23 -7.66
C PHE A 172 6.27 9.72 -7.09
N GLU A 173 5.67 10.45 -6.15
CA GLU A 173 4.49 10.07 -5.39
C GLU A 173 3.28 9.74 -6.29
N ARG A 174 3.21 10.37 -7.47
CA ARG A 174 2.16 10.17 -8.49
C ARG A 174 2.63 9.40 -9.74
N PHE A 175 3.92 9.04 -9.82
CA PHE A 175 4.56 8.58 -11.04
C PHE A 175 5.50 7.39 -10.78
N VAL A 176 4.93 6.27 -10.31
CA VAL A 176 5.67 5.01 -10.16
C VAL A 176 5.43 4.15 -11.40
N ASP A 177 5.88 4.63 -12.56
CA ASP A 177 5.83 3.89 -13.82
C ASP A 177 7.24 3.59 -14.35
N ASP A 178 7.31 2.83 -15.44
CA ASP A 178 8.58 2.35 -16.00
C ASP A 178 9.50 3.48 -16.48
N ARG A 179 9.00 4.72 -16.68
CA ARG A 179 9.81 5.86 -17.14
C ARG A 179 10.81 6.36 -16.11
N VAL A 180 10.56 6.09 -14.82
CA VAL A 180 11.44 6.50 -13.72
C VAL A 180 12.28 5.33 -13.20
N GLN A 181 12.22 4.19 -13.87
CA GLN A 181 13.05 3.03 -13.55
C GLN A 181 14.53 3.39 -13.60
N GLY A 182 15.27 3.06 -12.54
CA GLY A 182 16.67 3.38 -12.37
C GLY A 182 16.92 4.73 -11.69
N PHE A 183 15.88 5.47 -11.33
CA PHE A 183 15.97 6.78 -10.67
C PHE A 183 15.14 6.87 -9.39
N ARG A 184 14.48 5.78 -8.98
CA ARG A 184 13.76 5.73 -7.70
C ARG A 184 14.76 5.61 -6.56
N THR A 185 14.49 6.30 -5.47
CA THR A 185 15.27 6.20 -4.23
C THR A 185 14.34 6.24 -3.00
N VAL A 186 14.93 6.12 -1.82
CA VAL A 186 14.29 6.20 -0.52
C VAL A 186 14.93 7.31 0.28
N SER A 187 14.11 8.20 0.83
CA SER A 187 14.56 9.18 1.82
C SER A 187 14.07 8.83 3.22
N PHE A 188 14.68 9.47 4.21
CA PHE A 188 14.36 9.37 5.63
C PHE A 188 14.03 10.79 6.09
N ASP A 189 12.73 11.06 6.18
CA ASP A 189 12.21 12.39 6.45
C ASP A 189 11.90 12.48 7.95
N HIS A 190 12.40 13.51 8.62
CA HIS A 190 12.08 13.77 10.02
C HIS A 190 10.59 14.12 10.11
N VAL A 191 9.85 13.42 10.97
CA VAL A 191 8.39 13.54 11.09
C VAL A 191 7.98 14.98 11.41
N VAL A 192 8.62 15.61 12.40
CA VAL A 192 8.28 16.95 12.89
C VAL A 192 8.91 18.10 12.09
N THR A 193 10.23 18.09 11.86
CA THR A 193 10.89 19.20 11.14
C THR A 193 10.69 19.12 9.63
N GLY A 194 10.41 17.92 9.10
CA GLY A 194 10.36 17.66 7.67
C GLY A 194 11.74 17.54 7.02
N ASP A 195 12.82 17.58 7.81
CA ASP A 195 14.18 17.45 7.32
C ASP A 195 14.38 16.12 6.59
N ARG A 196 14.79 16.22 5.33
CA ARG A 196 15.09 15.07 4.49
C ARG A 196 16.55 14.66 4.58
N TYR A 197 16.76 13.36 4.71
CA TYR A 197 18.06 12.70 4.63
C TYR A 197 18.00 11.47 3.74
N PHE A 198 19.17 11.03 3.30
CA PHE A 198 19.38 9.78 2.59
C PHE A 198 20.38 8.91 3.35
N CYS A 199 20.40 7.61 3.08
CA CYS A 199 21.40 6.74 3.70
C CYS A 199 22.73 6.84 2.95
N ALA A 200 23.83 7.05 3.68
CA ALA A 200 25.18 7.25 3.13
C ALA A 200 25.63 6.09 2.23
N CYS A 201 25.22 4.84 2.54
CA CYS A 201 25.53 3.66 1.72
C CYS A 201 25.01 3.70 0.28
N HIS A 202 24.17 4.68 -0.07
CA HIS A 202 23.61 4.87 -1.41
C HIS A 202 24.18 6.11 -2.13
N PHE A 203 25.20 6.76 -1.56
CA PHE A 203 25.79 7.98 -2.12
C PHE A 203 26.21 7.80 -3.59
N ASP A 204 26.93 6.72 -3.92
CA ASP A 204 27.39 6.47 -5.29
C ASP A 204 26.23 6.28 -6.27
N ALA A 205 25.18 5.58 -5.84
CA ALA A 205 23.97 5.41 -6.64
C ALA A 205 23.31 6.77 -6.93
N HIS A 206 23.22 7.64 -5.93
CA HIS A 206 22.66 8.98 -6.09
C HIS A 206 23.55 9.87 -6.96
N ALA A 207 24.87 9.79 -6.84
CA ALA A 207 25.80 10.53 -7.70
C ALA A 207 25.62 10.13 -9.17
N ALA A 208 25.50 8.82 -9.44
CA ALA A 208 25.22 8.31 -10.78
C ALA A 208 23.85 8.77 -11.30
N MET A 209 22.79 8.68 -10.48
CA MET A 209 21.45 9.16 -10.84
C MET A 209 21.44 10.67 -11.15
N LEU A 210 22.12 11.47 -10.33
CA LEU A 210 22.19 12.93 -10.48
C LEU A 210 22.95 13.33 -11.75
N SER A 211 24.09 12.69 -12.02
CA SER A 211 24.88 12.93 -13.24
C SER A 211 24.06 12.62 -14.50
N ASP A 212 23.42 11.46 -14.54
CA ASP A 212 22.55 11.05 -15.63
C ASP A 212 21.35 12.00 -15.83
N ALA A 213 20.75 12.47 -14.74
CA ALA A 213 19.64 13.40 -14.80
C ALA A 213 20.07 14.76 -15.36
N ARG A 214 21.21 15.30 -14.92
CA ARG A 214 21.79 16.56 -15.41
C ARG A 214 22.04 16.53 -16.91
N ASN A 215 22.62 15.43 -17.41
CA ASN A 215 22.90 15.25 -18.83
C ASN A 215 21.64 15.21 -19.71
N ARG A 216 20.45 15.02 -19.12
CA ARG A 216 19.18 14.93 -19.83
C ARG A 216 18.31 16.17 -19.66
N LEU A 217 18.67 17.15 -18.82
CA LEU A 217 17.79 18.28 -18.47
C LEU A 217 17.27 19.04 -19.69
N SER A 218 18.13 19.32 -20.67
CA SER A 218 17.77 20.08 -21.89
C SER A 218 16.72 19.37 -22.74
N ASN A 219 16.61 18.05 -22.65
CA ASN A 219 15.66 17.25 -23.42
C ASN A 219 14.29 17.14 -22.74
N PHE A 220 14.11 17.71 -21.54
CA PHE A 220 12.90 17.54 -20.75
C PHE A 220 12.39 18.88 -20.20
N VAL A 221 11.06 19.05 -20.24
CA VAL A 221 10.39 20.21 -19.66
C VAL A 221 10.50 20.21 -18.14
N SER A 222 10.45 21.40 -17.54
CA SER A 222 10.46 21.57 -16.07
C SER A 222 9.38 20.71 -15.39
N GLY A 223 9.73 20.13 -14.25
CA GLY A 223 8.86 19.22 -13.49
C GLY A 223 8.83 17.77 -14.02
N SER A 224 9.52 17.46 -15.12
CA SER A 224 9.76 16.08 -15.57
C SER A 224 10.70 15.32 -14.64
N TRP A 225 10.82 13.99 -14.82
CA TRP A 225 11.64 13.15 -13.94
C TRP A 225 13.10 13.61 -13.78
N PRO A 226 13.85 14.10 -14.81
CA PRO A 226 15.25 14.49 -14.59
C PRO A 226 15.34 15.71 -13.66
N HIS A 227 14.47 16.71 -13.89
CA HIS A 227 14.37 17.89 -13.02
C HIS A 227 14.02 17.52 -11.58
N ARG A 228 13.16 16.51 -11.38
CA ARG A 228 12.82 15.98 -10.05
C ARG A 228 14.00 15.30 -9.37
N VAL A 229 14.77 14.48 -10.11
CA VAL A 229 15.97 13.83 -9.57
C VAL A 229 17.01 14.88 -9.16
N VAL A 230 17.26 15.89 -10.00
CA VAL A 230 18.17 16.99 -9.68
C VAL A 230 17.70 17.72 -8.43
N SER A 231 16.44 18.18 -8.41
CA SER A 231 15.86 18.86 -7.24
C SER A 231 15.88 18.02 -5.97
N LEU A 232 15.88 16.70 -6.08
CA LEU A 232 15.88 15.78 -4.95
C LEU A 232 17.29 15.50 -4.41
N LEU A 233 18.27 15.35 -5.31
CA LEU A 233 19.62 14.85 -4.97
C LEU A 233 20.68 15.94 -4.92
N GLU A 234 20.46 17.08 -5.56
CA GLU A 234 21.35 18.24 -5.46
C GLU A 234 21.34 18.79 -4.04
N GLY A 235 22.52 18.83 -3.40
CA GLY A 235 22.64 19.23 -1.99
C GLY A 235 22.02 18.24 -1.00
N ALA A 236 21.78 16.99 -1.41
CA ALA A 236 21.23 15.96 -0.52
C ALA A 236 22.08 15.75 0.74
N ARG A 237 21.40 15.64 1.88
CA ARG A 237 22.02 15.33 3.18
C ARG A 237 21.99 13.83 3.44
N TYR A 238 23.03 13.31 4.09
CA TYR A 238 23.20 11.88 4.32
C TYR A 238 23.34 11.55 5.80
N MET A 239 22.89 10.36 6.18
CA MET A 239 23.07 9.76 7.50
C MET A 239 23.60 8.34 7.36
N GLU A 240 24.45 7.93 8.29
CA GLU A 240 24.94 6.56 8.38
C GLU A 240 23.83 5.61 8.85
N GLY A 241 23.83 4.39 8.32
CA GLY A 241 22.99 3.31 8.83
C GLY A 241 21.47 3.48 8.70
N ALA A 242 20.97 4.50 8.00
CA ALA A 242 19.54 4.85 8.02
C ALA A 242 18.65 3.89 7.21
N CYS A 243 19.15 3.26 6.15
CA CYS A 243 18.27 2.49 5.27
C CYS A 243 17.84 1.13 5.83
N HIS A 244 16.75 0.57 5.28
CA HIS A 244 16.27 -0.75 5.68
C HIS A 244 17.35 -1.85 5.57
N PHE A 245 18.26 -1.77 4.59
CA PHE A 245 19.39 -2.72 4.51
C PHE A 245 20.35 -2.56 5.70
N CYS A 246 20.82 -1.34 5.96
CA CYS A 246 21.75 -1.08 7.06
C CYS A 246 21.12 -1.39 8.42
N VAL A 247 19.85 -1.01 8.63
CA VAL A 247 19.12 -1.33 9.86
C VAL A 247 18.98 -2.84 10.03
N ALA A 248 18.67 -3.59 8.96
CA ALA A 248 18.60 -5.05 9.02
C ALA A 248 19.94 -5.70 9.38
N GLU A 249 21.02 -5.15 8.84
CA GLU A 249 22.39 -5.63 9.05
C GLU A 249 22.89 -5.32 10.47
N GLN A 250 22.59 -4.13 10.99
CA GLN A 250 23.07 -3.67 12.30
C GLN A 250 22.21 -4.17 13.47
N HIS A 251 20.90 -4.29 13.27
CA HIS A 251 19.94 -4.53 14.36
C HIS A 251 19.08 -5.79 14.14
N GLY A 252 19.35 -6.57 13.10
CA GLY A 252 18.64 -7.80 12.79
C GLY A 252 17.45 -7.61 11.86
N LYS A 253 16.97 -8.74 11.30
CA LYS A 253 16.03 -8.76 10.15
C LYS A 253 14.68 -8.09 10.40
N ASN A 254 14.21 -8.03 11.65
CA ASN A 254 12.90 -7.45 12.01
C ASN A 254 12.97 -5.94 12.31
N ALA A 255 14.15 -5.43 12.67
CA ALA A 255 14.33 -4.03 13.07
C ALA A 255 13.84 -3.01 12.02
N PRO A 256 14.00 -3.21 10.69
CA PRO A 256 13.45 -2.26 9.72
C PRO A 256 11.92 -2.18 9.76
N VAL A 257 11.22 -3.30 10.02
CA VAL A 257 9.75 -3.32 10.09
C VAL A 257 9.27 -2.64 11.36
N GLU A 258 9.94 -2.88 12.47
CA GLU A 258 9.65 -2.19 13.75
C GLU A 258 9.89 -0.68 13.61
N ARG A 259 10.97 -0.29 12.93
CA ARG A 259 11.38 1.10 12.78
C ARG A 259 10.53 1.88 11.77
N TYR A 260 10.35 1.34 10.57
CA TYR A 260 9.75 2.05 9.43
C TYR A 260 8.43 1.46 8.92
N GLY A 261 8.03 0.31 9.46
CA GLY A 261 6.84 -0.41 9.04
C GLY A 261 7.10 -1.40 7.92
N SER A 262 6.07 -2.16 7.58
CA SER A 262 6.16 -3.24 6.58
C SER A 262 6.00 -2.76 5.13
N GLN A 263 5.78 -1.46 4.89
CA GLN A 263 5.51 -0.91 3.55
C GLN A 263 6.66 -1.13 2.56
N VAL A 264 7.89 -1.29 3.05
CA VAL A 264 9.06 -1.65 2.22
C VAL A 264 8.86 -2.95 1.45
N ARG A 265 8.06 -3.90 1.98
CA ARG A 265 7.75 -5.16 1.31
C ARG A 265 6.96 -4.96 0.01
N ARG A 266 6.15 -3.89 -0.04
CA ARG A 266 5.34 -3.51 -1.20
C ARG A 266 6.06 -2.55 -2.14
N HIS A 267 6.93 -1.71 -1.59
CA HIS A 267 7.63 -0.62 -2.29
C HIS A 267 9.15 -0.79 -2.29
N TYR A 268 9.66 -2.00 -2.57
CA TYR A 268 11.10 -2.29 -2.56
C TYR A 268 11.84 -1.88 -3.84
N GLN A 269 11.13 -1.44 -4.89
CA GLN A 269 11.73 -1.09 -6.18
C GLN A 269 12.81 0.01 -6.12
N PRO A 270 12.74 1.02 -5.23
CA PRO A 270 13.85 1.96 -5.05
C PRO A 270 15.16 1.27 -4.66
N TYR A 271 15.12 0.25 -3.80
CA TYR A 271 16.31 -0.50 -3.43
C TYR A 271 16.92 -1.28 -4.60
N VAL A 272 16.07 -1.79 -5.50
CA VAL A 272 16.54 -2.42 -6.74
C VAL A 272 17.29 -1.40 -7.59
N ASP A 273 16.71 -0.21 -7.79
CA ASP A 273 17.34 0.84 -8.59
C ASP A 273 18.66 1.33 -7.95
N LEU A 274 18.69 1.47 -6.63
CA LEU A 274 19.90 1.84 -5.87
C LEU A 274 21.03 0.81 -6.06
N LEU A 275 20.74 -0.48 -6.04
CA LEU A 275 21.75 -1.52 -6.28
C LEU A 275 22.22 -1.55 -7.74
N VAL A 276 21.31 -1.38 -8.71
CA VAL A 276 21.66 -1.29 -10.12
C VAL A 276 22.60 -0.10 -10.36
N ARG A 277 22.29 1.06 -9.77
CA ARG A 277 23.03 2.30 -9.98
C ARG A 277 24.35 2.36 -9.21
N GLY A 278 24.36 1.91 -7.95
CA GLY A 278 25.53 2.04 -7.08
C GLY A 278 26.53 0.89 -7.19
N ARG A 279 26.12 -0.28 -7.70
CA ARG A 279 26.97 -1.48 -7.75
C ARG A 279 27.06 -2.12 -9.14
N ALA A 280 26.57 -1.42 -10.17
CA ALA A 280 26.53 -1.89 -11.56
C ALA A 280 25.93 -3.31 -11.71
N MET A 281 25.00 -3.69 -10.83
CA MET A 281 24.32 -4.97 -10.91
C MET A 281 23.30 -4.96 -12.04
N ASP A 282 23.12 -6.09 -12.72
CA ASP A 282 21.95 -6.26 -13.55
C ASP A 282 20.68 -6.25 -12.68
N ARG A 283 19.56 -5.83 -13.28
CA ARG A 283 18.31 -5.60 -12.56
C ARG A 283 17.76 -6.84 -11.87
N ARG A 284 18.00 -8.03 -12.44
CA ARG A 284 17.50 -9.29 -11.89
C ARG A 284 18.28 -9.63 -10.63
N THR A 285 19.60 -9.54 -10.67
CA THR A 285 20.47 -9.78 -9.52
C THR A 285 20.19 -8.77 -8.40
N ALA A 286 20.08 -7.48 -8.73
CA ALA A 286 19.72 -6.43 -7.77
C ALA A 286 18.39 -6.70 -7.07
N LYS A 287 17.41 -7.23 -7.82
CA LYS A 287 16.11 -7.57 -7.27
C LYS A 287 16.18 -8.76 -6.31
N ALA A 288 16.81 -9.85 -6.71
CA ALA A 288 16.98 -11.04 -5.88
C ALA A 288 17.67 -10.67 -4.55
N GLU A 289 18.73 -9.88 -4.63
CA GLU A 289 19.48 -9.39 -3.48
C GLU A 289 18.63 -8.47 -2.58
N THR A 290 17.84 -7.56 -3.18
CA THR A 290 16.91 -6.71 -2.43
C THR A 290 15.90 -7.55 -1.64
N MET A 291 15.26 -8.52 -2.29
CA MET A 291 14.26 -9.37 -1.64
C MET A 291 14.88 -10.19 -0.51
N ARG A 292 16.09 -10.72 -0.72
CA ARG A 292 16.85 -11.47 0.28
C ARG A 292 17.16 -10.59 1.51
N ARG A 293 17.72 -9.39 1.29
CA ARG A 293 18.10 -8.47 2.39
C ARG A 293 16.90 -7.96 3.18
N LEU A 294 15.78 -7.70 2.52
CA LEU A 294 14.55 -7.24 3.18
C LEU A 294 13.68 -8.38 3.74
N SER A 295 14.14 -9.64 3.64
CA SER A 295 13.38 -10.82 4.07
C SER A 295 11.96 -10.85 3.50
N ILE A 296 11.79 -10.45 2.23
CA ILE A 296 10.49 -10.45 1.55
C ILE A 296 10.22 -11.88 1.08
N SER A 297 9.33 -12.58 1.79
CA SER A 297 8.98 -13.97 1.46
C SER A 297 8.08 -14.05 0.23
N ARG A 298 8.13 -15.22 -0.45
CA ARG A 298 7.23 -15.58 -1.55
C ARG A 298 5.75 -15.55 -1.12
N TRP A 299 5.46 -15.95 0.11
CA TRP A 299 4.11 -16.00 0.68
C TRP A 299 3.41 -14.64 0.77
N VAL A 300 4.15 -13.56 1.11
CA VAL A 300 3.59 -12.19 1.11
C VAL A 300 3.06 -11.80 -0.28
N ARG A 301 3.70 -12.31 -1.34
CA ARG A 301 3.27 -12.06 -2.72
C ARG A 301 2.10 -12.94 -3.14
N GLU A 302 2.03 -14.15 -2.63
CA GLU A 302 0.87 -15.04 -2.83
C GLU A 302 -0.38 -14.46 -2.15
N ASP A 303 -0.24 -13.90 -0.95
CA ASP A 303 -1.32 -13.17 -0.25
C ASP A 303 -1.76 -11.93 -1.04
N GLU A 304 -0.81 -11.12 -1.52
CA GLU A 304 -1.12 -9.95 -2.36
C GLU A 304 -1.83 -10.33 -3.66
N LEU A 305 -1.37 -11.42 -4.31
CA LEU A 305 -2.02 -11.94 -5.51
C LEU A 305 -3.43 -12.41 -5.20
N TYR A 306 -3.61 -13.18 -4.13
CA TYR A 306 -4.91 -13.67 -3.68
C TYR A 306 -5.89 -12.52 -3.42
N ASP A 307 -5.47 -11.49 -2.70
CA ASP A 307 -6.29 -10.32 -2.42
C ASP A 307 -6.70 -9.57 -3.70
N ALA A 308 -5.78 -9.44 -4.65
CA ALA A 308 -6.07 -8.81 -5.93
C ALA A 308 -7.05 -9.63 -6.78
N ILE A 309 -6.90 -10.96 -6.81
CA ILE A 309 -7.81 -11.88 -7.51
C ILE A 309 -9.20 -11.88 -6.87
N ARG A 310 -9.29 -11.81 -5.53
CA ARG A 310 -10.56 -11.66 -4.82
C ARG A 310 -11.31 -10.39 -5.21
N LYS A 311 -10.58 -9.29 -5.43
CA LYS A 311 -11.16 -8.03 -5.93
C LYS A 311 -11.62 -8.12 -7.39
N LEU A 312 -10.92 -8.88 -8.22
CA LEU A 312 -11.26 -9.05 -9.64
C LEU A 312 -12.46 -9.98 -9.86
N PHE A 313 -12.63 -11.01 -9.02
CA PHE A 313 -13.69 -12.01 -9.15
C PHE A 313 -14.57 -12.09 -7.89
N PRO A 314 -15.26 -11.00 -7.50
CA PRO A 314 -15.95 -10.91 -6.21
C PRO A 314 -17.13 -11.88 -6.05
N LYS A 315 -17.62 -12.49 -7.14
CA LYS A 315 -18.75 -13.42 -7.16
C LYS A 315 -18.34 -14.87 -7.42
N ARG A 316 -17.05 -15.15 -7.55
CA ARG A 316 -16.53 -16.48 -7.89
C ARG A 316 -15.94 -17.15 -6.66
N THR A 317 -16.04 -18.46 -6.61
CA THR A 317 -15.33 -19.27 -5.63
C THR A 317 -13.84 -19.23 -5.94
N ILE A 318 -13.04 -18.79 -4.98
CA ILE A 318 -11.58 -18.75 -5.06
C ILE A 318 -11.03 -19.63 -3.95
N ARG A 319 -10.20 -20.62 -4.31
CA ARG A 319 -9.57 -21.56 -3.38
C ARG A 319 -8.08 -21.31 -3.36
N ARG A 320 -7.50 -21.16 -2.16
CA ARG A 320 -6.04 -21.12 -1.98
C ARG A 320 -5.50 -22.52 -1.78
N GLU A 321 -4.26 -22.73 -2.22
CA GLU A 321 -3.52 -23.98 -2.02
C GLU A 321 -4.36 -25.21 -2.40
N ALA A 322 -5.14 -25.10 -3.47
CA ALA A 322 -6.10 -26.11 -3.85
C ALA A 322 -5.36 -27.38 -4.27
N SER A 323 -5.73 -28.50 -3.68
CA SER A 323 -5.18 -29.82 -4.00
C SER A 323 -6.29 -30.71 -4.55
N PRO A 324 -6.75 -30.51 -5.80
CA PRO A 324 -7.69 -31.44 -6.42
C PRO A 324 -7.14 -32.87 -6.40
N VAL A 325 -8.01 -33.86 -6.24
CA VAL A 325 -7.60 -35.28 -6.10
C VAL A 325 -6.71 -35.73 -7.28
N TRP A 326 -6.99 -35.27 -8.49
CA TRP A 326 -6.22 -35.55 -9.70
C TRP A 326 -4.82 -34.92 -9.72
N LEU A 327 -4.54 -33.95 -8.85
CA LEU A 327 -3.24 -33.27 -8.75
C LEU A 327 -2.28 -34.00 -7.79
N GLY A 328 -2.75 -35.02 -7.09
CA GLY A 328 -1.96 -35.83 -6.16
C GLY A 328 -1.44 -35.03 -4.97
N GLN A 329 -0.14 -35.11 -4.69
CA GLN A 329 0.51 -34.39 -3.59
C GLN A 329 0.85 -32.92 -3.92
N GLN A 330 0.55 -32.45 -5.13
CA GLN A 330 0.83 -31.08 -5.56
C GLN A 330 -0.37 -30.17 -5.29
N ARG A 331 -0.10 -28.86 -5.16
CA ARG A 331 -1.10 -27.84 -4.85
C ARG A 331 -1.08 -26.74 -5.90
N LEU A 332 -2.22 -26.13 -6.17
CA LEU A 332 -2.39 -24.91 -6.96
C LEU A 332 -2.40 -23.70 -6.02
N ASP A 333 -1.63 -22.66 -6.30
CA ASP A 333 -1.53 -21.51 -5.39
C ASP A 333 -2.89 -20.81 -5.23
N ILE A 334 -3.57 -20.47 -6.35
CA ILE A 334 -4.92 -19.90 -6.38
C ILE A 334 -5.75 -20.56 -7.49
N TYR A 335 -6.85 -21.22 -7.14
CA TYR A 335 -7.73 -21.93 -8.07
C TYR A 335 -9.15 -21.36 -8.09
N LEU A 336 -9.68 -21.10 -9.28
CA LEU A 336 -11.05 -20.67 -9.55
C LEU A 336 -11.78 -21.79 -10.31
N PRO A 337 -12.51 -22.69 -9.61
CA PRO A 337 -13.11 -23.87 -10.21
C PRO A 337 -14.11 -23.53 -11.32
N GLU A 338 -14.93 -22.49 -11.10
CA GLU A 338 -15.98 -22.05 -12.03
C GLU A 338 -15.42 -21.57 -13.39
N LEU A 339 -14.14 -21.18 -13.43
CA LEU A 339 -13.49 -20.68 -14.64
C LEU A 339 -12.47 -21.68 -15.20
N ALA A 340 -12.33 -22.85 -14.56
CA ALA A 340 -11.23 -23.78 -14.76
C ALA A 340 -9.88 -23.04 -14.88
N LEU A 341 -9.61 -22.13 -13.94
CA LEU A 341 -8.46 -21.23 -13.97
C LEU A 341 -7.62 -21.39 -12.71
N SER A 342 -6.33 -21.64 -12.85
CA SER A 342 -5.34 -21.54 -11.78
C SER A 342 -4.43 -20.34 -12.01
N LEU A 343 -4.08 -19.63 -10.94
CA LEU A 343 -2.98 -18.68 -10.92
C LEU A 343 -1.87 -19.22 -10.02
N GLU A 344 -0.65 -19.23 -10.56
CA GLU A 344 0.52 -19.78 -9.89
C GLU A 344 1.57 -18.68 -9.74
N HIS A 345 2.02 -18.43 -8.52
CA HIS A 345 3.12 -17.52 -8.26
C HIS A 345 4.43 -18.23 -8.56
N GLN A 346 5.11 -17.85 -9.64
CA GLN A 346 6.38 -18.45 -10.02
C GLN A 346 7.54 -17.73 -9.32
N GLY A 347 7.94 -18.23 -8.15
CA GLY A 347 9.14 -17.83 -7.40
C GLY A 347 10.46 -17.94 -8.20
N GLU A 348 11.54 -17.35 -7.70
CA GLU A 348 12.85 -17.30 -8.38
C GLU A 348 13.49 -18.68 -8.61
N GLN A 349 13.26 -19.63 -7.68
CA GLN A 349 13.80 -21.00 -7.78
C GLN A 349 13.29 -21.80 -8.99
N HIS A 350 12.28 -21.31 -9.70
CA HIS A 350 11.80 -21.93 -10.95
C HIS A 350 12.69 -21.61 -12.15
N PHE A 351 13.51 -20.57 -12.04
CA PHE A 351 14.28 -20.02 -13.15
C PHE A 351 15.79 -20.06 -12.92
N PHE A 352 16.26 -19.93 -11.68
CA PHE A 352 17.69 -19.97 -11.31
C PHE A 352 18.00 -21.09 -10.33
N PRO A 353 19.21 -21.68 -10.42
CA PRO A 353 19.73 -22.51 -9.35
C PRO A 353 20.01 -21.60 -8.16
N ILE A 354 19.32 -21.84 -7.04
CA ILE A 354 19.58 -21.12 -5.78
C ILE A 354 20.29 -22.10 -4.86
N GLU A 355 21.53 -21.79 -4.47
CA GLU A 355 22.37 -22.68 -3.65
C GLU A 355 21.70 -23.08 -2.34
N ALA A 356 21.01 -22.14 -1.67
CA ALA A 356 20.25 -22.38 -0.45
C ALA A 356 19.12 -23.42 -0.60
N PHE A 357 18.73 -23.77 -1.84
CA PHE A 357 17.68 -24.74 -2.17
C PHE A 357 18.21 -25.98 -2.90
N GLY A 358 19.53 -26.20 -2.98
CA GLY A 358 20.14 -27.38 -3.62
C GLY A 358 20.63 -27.19 -5.06
N GLY A 359 20.79 -25.93 -5.50
CA GLY A 359 21.47 -25.59 -6.75
C GLY A 359 20.78 -26.12 -8.02
N GLU A 360 21.55 -26.54 -9.02
CA GLU A 360 21.04 -27.02 -10.31
C GLU A 360 20.17 -28.28 -10.21
N SER A 361 20.55 -29.21 -9.34
CA SER A 361 19.79 -30.46 -9.14
C SER A 361 18.36 -30.21 -8.61
N ALA A 362 18.19 -29.17 -7.80
CA ALA A 362 16.89 -28.77 -7.28
C ALA A 362 16.06 -27.99 -8.31
N LEU A 363 16.72 -27.21 -9.17
CA LEU A 363 16.07 -26.52 -10.29
C LEU A 363 15.49 -27.52 -11.29
N GLU A 364 16.21 -28.59 -11.64
CA GLU A 364 15.71 -29.62 -12.56
C GLU A 364 14.49 -30.36 -12.00
N LYS A 365 14.56 -30.79 -10.74
CA LYS A 365 13.41 -31.43 -10.05
C LYS A 365 12.20 -30.50 -9.96
N THR A 366 12.43 -29.21 -9.77
CA THR A 366 11.36 -28.21 -9.75
C THR A 366 10.71 -28.06 -11.13
N ARG A 367 11.52 -27.97 -12.19
CA ARG A 367 11.03 -27.94 -13.58
C ARG A 367 10.25 -29.19 -13.97
N GLU A 368 10.68 -30.36 -13.52
CA GLU A 368 9.99 -31.62 -13.76
C GLU A 368 8.62 -31.66 -13.07
N ARG A 369 8.56 -31.24 -11.79
CA ARG A 369 7.30 -31.11 -11.03
C ARG A 369 6.34 -30.16 -11.72
N ASP A 370 6.81 -28.99 -12.15
CA ASP A 370 6.00 -28.01 -12.86
C ASP A 370 5.47 -28.52 -14.19
N ARG A 371 6.30 -29.22 -14.98
CA ARG A 371 5.85 -29.86 -16.22
C ARG A 371 4.73 -30.86 -15.96
N ARG A 372 4.90 -31.71 -14.94
CA ARG A 372 3.87 -32.68 -14.54
C ARG A 372 2.59 -32.00 -14.06
N LYS A 373 2.72 -30.95 -13.24
CA LYS A 373 1.60 -30.12 -12.76
C LYS A 373 0.81 -29.51 -13.92
N ARG A 374 1.51 -28.96 -14.92
CA ARG A 374 0.90 -28.37 -16.13
C ARG A 374 0.21 -29.41 -17.01
N ALA A 375 0.83 -30.58 -17.18
CA ALA A 375 0.23 -31.68 -17.94
C ALA A 375 -1.10 -32.11 -17.30
N LEU A 376 -1.11 -32.33 -15.98
CA LEU A 376 -2.33 -32.67 -15.23
C LEU A 376 -3.38 -31.57 -15.31
N CYS A 377 -2.99 -30.30 -15.17
CA CYS A 377 -3.95 -29.19 -15.31
C CYS A 377 -4.58 -29.18 -16.71
N LYS A 378 -3.77 -29.38 -17.76
CA LYS A 378 -4.24 -29.41 -19.15
C LYS A 378 -5.21 -30.58 -19.40
N GLU A 379 -4.88 -31.77 -18.91
CA GLU A 379 -5.73 -32.96 -19.00
C GLU A 379 -7.11 -32.74 -18.37
N HIS A 380 -7.15 -32.04 -17.24
CA HIS A 380 -8.38 -31.70 -16.53
C HIS A 380 -9.02 -30.38 -16.97
N GLY A 381 -8.60 -29.80 -18.11
CA GLY A 381 -9.19 -28.57 -18.67
C GLY A 381 -8.92 -27.30 -17.86
N VAL A 382 -7.98 -27.33 -16.90
CA VAL A 382 -7.59 -26.18 -16.09
C VAL A 382 -6.52 -25.36 -16.82
N THR A 383 -6.84 -24.11 -17.13
CA THR A 383 -5.87 -23.14 -17.65
C THR A 383 -5.01 -22.61 -16.51
N VAL A 384 -3.70 -22.67 -16.65
CA VAL A 384 -2.74 -22.13 -15.67
C VAL A 384 -2.18 -20.80 -16.16
N VAL A 385 -2.32 -19.76 -15.35
CA VAL A 385 -1.73 -18.44 -15.58
C VAL A 385 -0.61 -18.21 -14.58
N ASP A 386 0.61 -18.13 -15.08
CA ASP A 386 1.76 -17.83 -14.25
C ASP A 386 1.84 -16.34 -13.92
N VAL A 387 2.14 -16.04 -12.66
CA VAL A 387 2.52 -14.70 -12.20
C VAL A 387 3.94 -14.81 -11.67
N ARG A 388 4.89 -14.29 -12.42
CA ARG A 388 6.29 -14.39 -12.02
C ARG A 388 6.56 -13.57 -10.76
N PHE A 389 7.56 -13.97 -9.99
CA PHE A 389 8.08 -13.21 -8.87
C PHE A 389 8.49 -11.77 -9.25
N ASP A 390 8.72 -11.49 -10.53
CA ASP A 390 9.01 -10.16 -11.04
C ASP A 390 7.87 -9.39 -11.68
N ASP A 391 6.73 -10.04 -11.88
CA ASP A 391 5.54 -9.38 -12.40
C ASP A 391 4.93 -8.42 -11.36
N PRO A 392 4.50 -7.21 -11.75
CA PRO A 392 3.76 -6.33 -10.85
C PRO A 392 2.36 -6.92 -10.56
N ILE A 393 2.03 -7.08 -9.27
CA ILE A 393 0.71 -7.51 -8.79
C ILE A 393 -0.16 -6.27 -8.58
N THR A 394 -0.52 -5.61 -9.69
CA THR A 394 -1.39 -4.43 -9.70
C THR A 394 -2.68 -4.72 -10.45
N MET A 395 -3.76 -3.99 -10.13
CA MET A 395 -5.05 -4.17 -10.82
C MET A 395 -4.94 -4.00 -12.36
N PRO A 396 -4.23 -3.01 -12.92
CA PRO A 396 -4.06 -2.90 -14.36
C PRO A 396 -3.31 -4.09 -14.99
N SER A 397 -2.21 -4.53 -14.36
CA SER A 397 -1.41 -5.68 -14.81
C SER A 397 -2.23 -6.97 -14.83
N LEU A 398 -2.97 -7.22 -13.74
CA LEU A 398 -3.81 -8.41 -13.61
C LEU A 398 -5.03 -8.35 -14.54
N ARG A 399 -5.66 -7.18 -14.75
CA ARG A 399 -6.75 -7.03 -15.72
C ARG A 399 -6.32 -7.33 -17.15
N LYS A 400 -5.14 -6.87 -17.55
CA LYS A 400 -4.55 -7.17 -18.86
C LYS A 400 -4.29 -8.67 -18.99
N ARG A 401 -3.69 -9.29 -17.96
CA ARG A 401 -3.35 -10.72 -17.96
C ARG A 401 -4.59 -11.63 -17.97
N LEU A 402 -5.65 -11.23 -17.26
CA LEU A 402 -6.87 -12.02 -17.07
C LEU A 402 -8.04 -11.53 -17.92
N GLN A 403 -7.78 -10.72 -18.95
CA GLN A 403 -8.81 -10.09 -19.77
C GLN A 403 -9.79 -11.11 -20.38
N ARG A 404 -9.32 -12.32 -20.70
CA ARG A 404 -10.14 -13.41 -21.24
C ARG A 404 -11.24 -13.87 -20.28
N TRP A 405 -11.01 -13.78 -18.97
CA TRP A 405 -11.91 -14.30 -17.93
C TRP A 405 -12.74 -13.22 -17.22
N LEU A 406 -12.44 -11.93 -17.47
CA LEU A 406 -13.14 -10.79 -16.88
C LEU A 406 -14.39 -10.35 -17.66
N ARG A 407 -14.78 -11.10 -18.69
CA ARG A 407 -15.92 -10.79 -19.55
C ARG A 407 -17.26 -11.14 -18.92
#